data_AF-A0A2X1QV45-F1
#
_entry.id   AF-A0A2X1QV45-F1
#
_cell.length_a   1.000
_cell.length_b   1.000
_cell.length_c   1.000
_cell.angle_alpha   90.00
_cell.angle_beta   90.00
_cell.angle_gamma   90.00
#
_symmetry.space_group_name_H-M   'P 1'
#
loop_
_entity.id
_entity.type
_entity.pdbx_description
1 polymer ?
#
loop_
_entity_poly.entity_id
_entity_poly.type
_entity_poly.pdbx_seq_one_letter_code
_entity_poly.pdbx_strand_id
1 'polypeptide(L)'
;MLTGKIGEYPGYDPLQFMLDEAHKRGMKVHAWFNPYRVSVNTKPSTIAELNNTLTQVPASVFVLHRNWIRTASDRFVLDPAFPKRVTGSPASSLKWCRNYPIDGVQFDDYFYNRNRLFPA
;
A
#
# COMPACT_ATOMS: atom_id res chain seq x y z
N MET A 1 10.21 5.63 16.04
CA MET A 1 8.80 5.31 16.41
C MET A 1 7.89 5.84 15.31
N LEU A 2 6.86 5.10 14.90
CA LEU A 2 5.93 5.53 13.84
C LEU A 2 4.78 6.36 14.43
N THR A 3 4.14 7.19 13.61
CA THR A 3 3.14 8.19 14.05
C THR A 3 1.74 7.61 14.28
N GLY A 4 1.42 6.49 13.64
CA GLY A 4 0.06 5.93 13.66
C GLY A 4 -0.97 6.73 12.84
N LYS A 5 -0.55 7.81 12.16
CA LYS A 5 -1.41 8.66 11.32
C LYS A 5 -0.93 8.63 9.87
N ILE A 6 -1.88 8.51 8.95
CA ILE A 6 -1.59 8.45 7.51
C ILE A 6 -0.96 9.76 7.04
N GLY A 7 0.18 9.67 6.37
CA GLY A 7 0.88 10.81 5.76
C GLY A 7 1.66 11.71 6.71
N GLU A 8 1.68 11.39 8.01
CA GLU A 8 2.47 12.14 8.99
C GLU A 8 3.92 11.61 9.05
N TYR A 9 4.90 12.50 8.83
CA TYR A 9 6.31 12.14 8.83
C TYR A 9 6.81 11.85 10.26
N PRO A 10 7.40 10.67 10.54
CA PRO A 10 7.82 10.29 11.89
C PRO A 10 9.12 10.95 12.38
N GLY A 11 9.70 11.88 11.60
CA GLY A 11 10.95 12.57 11.94
C GLY A 11 12.23 11.90 11.42
N TYR A 12 12.12 10.73 10.79
CA TYR A 12 13.23 9.99 10.17
C TYR A 12 12.70 9.11 9.03
N ASP A 13 13.61 8.54 8.23
CA ASP A 13 13.28 7.49 7.25
C ASP A 13 13.36 6.10 7.92
N PRO A 14 12.22 5.44 8.21
CA PRO A 14 12.25 4.15 8.89
C PRO A 14 12.77 3.02 8.01
N LEU A 15 12.57 3.09 6.69
CA LEU A 15 13.02 2.05 5.78
C LEU A 15 14.54 2.08 5.67
N GLN A 16 15.13 3.27 5.50
CA GLN A 16 16.58 3.39 5.45
C GLN A 16 17.23 2.88 6.74
N PHE A 17 16.70 3.28 7.91
CA PHE A 17 17.20 2.80 9.19
C PHE A 17 17.14 1.26 9.31
N MET A 18 16.03 0.64 8.90
CA MET A 18 15.89 -0.82 8.92
C MET A 18 16.91 -1.51 8.01
N LEU A 19 17.14 -0.96 6.81
CA LEU A 19 18.12 -1.51 5.86
C LEU A 19 19.53 -1.43 6.41
N ASP A 20 19.93 -0.26 6.91
CA ASP A 20 21.27 -0.04 7.48
C ASP A 20 21.55 -1.01 8.63
N GLU A 21 20.61 -1.20 9.55
CA GLU A 21 20.79 -2.10 10.69
C GLU A 21 20.80 -3.58 10.29
N ALA A 22 19.99 -3.98 9.30
CA ALA A 22 19.98 -5.36 8.79
C ALA A 22 21.28 -5.68 8.04
N HIS A 23 21.71 -4.79 7.16
CA HIS A 23 22.92 -4.99 6.35
C HIS A 23 24.19 -5.00 7.18
N LYS A 24 24.28 -4.19 8.25
CA LYS A 24 25.39 -4.27 9.23
C LYS A 24 25.53 -5.66 9.86
N ARG A 25 24.46 -6.45 9.87
CA ARG A 25 24.41 -7.81 10.45
C ARG A 25 24.41 -8.90 9.39
N GLY A 26 24.66 -8.56 8.11
CA GLY A 26 24.65 -9.51 7.00
C GLY A 26 23.27 -10.09 6.69
N MET A 27 22.19 -9.43 7.14
CA MET A 27 20.81 -9.86 6.88
C MET A 27 20.29 -9.23 5.59
N LYS A 28 19.63 -10.03 4.75
CA LYS A 28 18.91 -9.51 3.57
C LYS A 28 17.53 -8.99 3.95
N VAL A 29 17.08 -7.94 3.28
CA VAL A 29 15.77 -7.32 3.49
C VAL A 29 14.96 -7.37 2.20
N HIS A 30 13.85 -8.10 2.24
CA HIS A 30 12.86 -8.09 1.16
C HIS A 30 11.74 -7.11 1.50
N ALA A 31 11.44 -6.18 0.58
CA ALA A 31 10.34 -5.26 0.73
C ALA A 31 9.01 -5.99 0.46
N TRP A 32 8.18 -6.11 1.50
CA TRP A 32 6.86 -6.71 1.40
C TRP A 32 5.80 -5.66 1.07
N PHE A 33 5.07 -5.85 -0.03
CA PHE A 33 3.96 -5.00 -0.43
C PHE A 33 2.65 -5.77 -0.47
N ASN A 34 1.57 -5.13 0.00
CA ASN A 34 0.21 -5.56 -0.29
C ASN A 34 -0.33 -4.73 -1.46
N PRO A 35 -0.60 -5.33 -2.64
CA PRO A 35 -0.90 -4.56 -3.84
C PRO A 35 -2.34 -4.04 -3.91
N TYR A 36 -3.27 -4.54 -3.11
CA TYR A 36 -4.70 -4.23 -3.26
C TYR A 36 -5.37 -3.59 -2.04
N ARG A 37 -4.84 -3.77 -0.83
CA ARG A 37 -5.47 -3.24 0.38
C ARG A 37 -5.39 -1.71 0.43
N VAL A 38 -6.52 -1.06 0.64
CA VAL A 38 -6.60 0.40 0.88
C VAL A 38 -6.95 0.69 2.33
N SER A 39 -7.81 -0.12 2.94
CA SER A 39 -8.15 0.01 4.35
C SER A 39 -8.23 -1.35 5.05
N VAL A 40 -8.15 -1.31 6.38
CA VAL A 40 -8.35 -2.48 7.23
C VAL A 40 -9.80 -2.68 7.66
N ASN A 41 -10.63 -1.64 7.52
CA ASN A 41 -12.07 -1.69 7.75
C ASN A 41 -12.80 -0.57 6.94
N THR A 42 -14.13 -0.52 6.96
CA THR A 42 -14.98 0.51 6.33
C THR A 42 -15.69 1.42 7.34
N LYS A 43 -15.15 1.57 8.56
CA LYS A 43 -15.76 2.40 9.60
C LYS A 43 -15.73 3.90 9.21
N PRO A 44 -16.68 4.71 9.70
CA PRO A 44 -16.71 6.15 9.42
C PRO A 44 -15.40 6.88 9.75
N SER A 45 -14.71 6.50 10.84
CA SER A 45 -13.41 7.09 11.21
C SER A 45 -12.33 6.83 10.16
N THR A 46 -12.23 5.60 9.63
CA THR A 46 -11.29 5.24 8.57
C THR A 46 -11.62 5.97 7.27
N ILE A 47 -12.90 6.14 6.94
CA ILE A 47 -13.32 6.94 5.78
C ILE A 47 -12.90 8.41 5.95
N ALA A 48 -13.10 8.98 7.14
CA ALA A 48 -12.70 10.35 7.44
C ALA A 48 -11.19 10.54 7.32
N GLU A 49 -10.38 9.64 7.87
CA GLU A 49 -8.91 9.67 7.74
C GLU A 49 -8.47 9.60 6.27
N LEU A 50 -9.05 8.68 5.49
CA LEU A 50 -8.71 8.58 4.07
C LEU A 50 -9.14 9.83 3.29
N ASN A 51 -10.28 10.45 3.62
CA ASN A 51 -10.74 11.69 3.00
C ASN A 51 -9.82 12.87 3.32
N ASN A 52 -9.28 12.92 4.54
CA ASN A 52 -8.37 13.97 4.97
C ASN A 52 -7.01 13.94 4.24
N THR A 53 -6.71 12.88 3.49
CA THR A 53 -5.50 12.80 2.66
C THR A 53 -5.54 13.67 1.41
N LEU A 54 -6.68 14.30 1.06
CA LEU A 54 -6.82 15.10 -0.17
C LEU A 54 -5.79 16.23 -0.28
N THR A 55 -5.37 16.80 0.85
CA THR A 55 -4.36 17.87 0.91
C THR A 55 -2.92 17.35 0.98
N GLN A 56 -2.72 16.03 1.08
CA GLN A 56 -1.40 15.40 1.11
C GLN A 56 -0.84 15.21 -0.30
N VAL A 57 0.49 15.14 -0.41
CA VAL A 57 1.18 14.92 -1.70
C VAL A 57 2.08 13.69 -1.59
N PRO A 58 1.75 12.57 -2.27
CA PRO A 58 0.50 12.32 -3.00
C PRO A 58 -0.68 12.05 -2.06
N ALA A 59 -1.89 12.40 -2.51
CA ALA A 59 -3.12 12.03 -1.82
C ALA A 59 -3.42 10.53 -1.99
N SER A 60 -4.28 9.97 -1.13
CA SER A 60 -4.64 8.55 -1.21
C SER A 60 -5.34 8.20 -2.53
N VAL A 61 -5.03 7.02 -3.07
CA VAL A 61 -5.77 6.45 -4.22
C VAL A 61 -7.28 6.34 -3.93
N PHE A 62 -7.66 6.20 -2.66
CA PHE A 62 -9.05 6.22 -2.23
C PHE A 62 -9.75 7.50 -2.69
N VAL A 63 -9.12 8.67 -2.52
CA VAL A 63 -9.70 9.98 -2.88
C VAL A 63 -9.47 10.33 -4.35
N LEU A 64 -8.32 9.97 -4.91
CA LEU A 64 -7.98 10.31 -6.30
C LEU A 64 -8.76 9.47 -7.32
N HIS A 65 -9.07 8.22 -6.98
CA HIS A 65 -9.65 7.26 -7.92
C HIS A 65 -10.74 6.40 -7.24
N ARG A 66 -11.78 7.06 -6.74
CA ARG A 66 -12.95 6.42 -6.09
C ARG A 66 -13.54 5.25 -6.89
N ASN A 67 -13.59 5.39 -8.21
CA ASN A 67 -14.12 4.37 -9.13
C ASN A 67 -13.25 3.11 -9.21
N TRP A 68 -12.01 3.16 -8.74
CA TRP A 68 -11.11 1.98 -8.63
C TRP A 68 -11.30 1.22 -7.33
N ILE A 69 -12.08 1.76 -6.39
CA ILE A 69 -12.27 1.15 -5.08
C ILE A 69 -13.45 0.19 -5.14
N ARG A 70 -13.27 -0.98 -4.53
CA ARG A 70 -14.30 -1.97 -4.25
C ARG A 70 -14.33 -2.21 -2.75
N THR A 71 -15.47 -2.70 -2.29
CA THR A 71 -15.62 -3.20 -0.93
C THR A 71 -15.60 -4.72 -0.98
N ALA A 72 -14.65 -5.32 -0.28
CA ALA A 72 -14.58 -6.77 -0.10
C ALA A 72 -14.63 -7.07 1.40
N SER A 73 -15.65 -7.84 1.81
CA SER A 73 -16.04 -7.97 3.22
C SER A 73 -16.26 -6.59 3.85
N ASP A 74 -15.44 -6.21 4.82
CA ASP A 74 -15.50 -4.95 5.54
C ASP A 74 -14.33 -4.02 5.20
N ARG A 75 -13.70 -4.17 4.02
CA ARG A 75 -12.47 -3.43 3.66
C ARG A 75 -12.57 -2.76 2.29
N PHE A 76 -11.92 -1.61 2.15
CA PHE A 76 -11.66 -1.02 0.85
C PHE A 76 -10.45 -1.69 0.21
N VAL A 77 -10.64 -2.13 -1.03
CA VAL A 77 -9.64 -2.78 -1.85
C VAL A 77 -9.67 -2.18 -3.25
N LEU A 78 -8.53 -2.16 -3.92
CA LEU A 78 -8.42 -1.66 -5.28
C LEU A 78 -8.79 -2.74 -6.29
N ASP A 79 -9.69 -2.42 -7.21
CA ASP A 79 -10.14 -3.29 -8.27
C ASP A 79 -8.96 -3.80 -9.14
N PRO A 80 -8.71 -5.11 -9.20
CA PRO A 80 -7.61 -5.68 -9.97
C PRO A 80 -7.92 -5.70 -11.46
N ALA A 81 -9.20 -5.67 -11.86
CA ALA A 81 -9.63 -5.70 -13.25
C ALA A 81 -9.50 -4.33 -13.93
N PHE A 82 -9.16 -3.27 -13.17
CA PHE A 82 -8.97 -1.95 -13.74
C PHE A 82 -7.66 -1.89 -14.56
N PRO A 83 -7.72 -1.71 -15.90
CA PRO A 83 -6.58 -1.99 -16.81
C PRO A 83 -5.34 -1.15 -16.54
N LYS A 84 -5.50 0.08 -16.04
CA LYS A 84 -4.40 1.00 -15.73
C LYS A 84 -3.54 0.57 -14.53
N ARG A 85 -3.90 -0.52 -13.84
CA ARG A 85 -3.28 -0.92 -12.57
C ARG A 85 -2.17 -1.97 -12.71
N VAL A 86 -2.23 -2.79 -13.76
CA VAL A 86 -1.20 -3.80 -14.08
C VAL A 86 0.15 -3.13 -14.37
N THR A 87 0.15 -1.90 -14.90
CA THR A 87 1.37 -1.12 -15.17
C THR A 87 1.85 -0.29 -13.99
N GLY A 88 0.94 0.13 -13.09
CA GLY A 88 1.26 0.99 -11.94
C GLY A 88 1.93 0.26 -10.76
N SER A 89 1.47 -0.94 -10.41
CA SER A 89 2.00 -1.68 -9.24
C SER A 89 3.48 -2.08 -9.41
N PRO A 90 3.91 -2.64 -10.58
CA PRO A 90 5.32 -2.93 -10.81
C PRO A 90 6.17 -1.67 -10.86
N ALA A 91 5.67 -0.59 -11.49
CA ALA A 91 6.39 0.69 -11.58
C ALA A 91 6.60 1.35 -10.20
N SER A 92 5.63 1.24 -9.30
CA SER A 92 5.78 1.68 -7.91
C SER A 92 6.84 0.87 -7.18
N SER A 93 6.82 -0.47 -7.26
CA SER A 93 7.88 -1.32 -6.66
C SER A 93 9.27 -1.05 -7.25
N LEU A 94 9.36 -0.78 -8.56
CA LEU A 94 10.61 -0.41 -9.24
C LEU A 94 11.19 0.90 -8.70
N LYS A 95 10.36 1.86 -8.29
CA LYS A 95 10.84 3.09 -7.64
C LYS A 95 11.55 2.77 -6.32
N TRP A 96 11.04 1.83 -5.54
CA TRP A 96 11.67 1.39 -4.29
C TRP A 96 13.00 0.66 -4.55
N CYS A 97 13.03 -0.26 -5.53
CA CYS A 97 14.28 -0.92 -5.94
C CYS A 97 15.37 0.07 -6.39
N ARG A 98 14.99 1.23 -6.92
CA ARG A 98 15.95 2.27 -7.36
C ARG A 98 16.42 3.17 -6.23
N ASN A 99 15.58 3.42 -5.25
CA ASN A 99 15.84 4.40 -4.20
C ASN A 99 16.39 3.78 -2.90
N TYR A 100 16.21 2.48 -2.70
CA TYR A 100 16.63 1.78 -1.50
C TYR A 100 17.37 0.48 -1.86
N PRO A 101 18.41 0.09 -1.09
CA PRO A 101 19.15 -1.14 -1.31
C PRO A 101 18.38 -2.38 -0.81
N ILE A 102 17.17 -2.61 -1.31
CA ILE A 102 16.39 -3.79 -0.96
C ILE A 102 16.90 -5.03 -1.72
N ASP A 103 16.93 -6.18 -1.05
CA ASP A 103 17.46 -7.44 -1.60
C ASP A 103 16.40 -8.24 -2.39
N GLY A 104 15.13 -7.85 -2.28
CA GLY A 104 14.02 -8.49 -2.97
C GLY A 104 12.70 -7.76 -2.78
N VAL A 105 11.71 -8.16 -3.57
CA VAL A 105 10.31 -7.71 -3.45
C VAL A 105 9.43 -8.93 -3.23
N GLN A 106 8.56 -8.86 -2.23
CA GLN A 106 7.63 -9.92 -1.90
C GLN A 106 6.20 -9.37 -1.89
N PHE A 107 5.27 -10.11 -2.47
CA PHE A 107 3.83 -9.86 -2.34
C PHE A 107 3.24 -10.95 -1.44
N ASP A 108 2.31 -10.57 -0.56
CA ASP A 108 1.55 -11.56 0.23
C ASP A 108 0.48 -12.24 -0.62
N ASP A 109 -0.24 -13.16 0.00
CA ASP A 109 -1.36 -13.92 -0.51
C ASP A 109 -2.66 -13.12 -0.60
N TYR A 110 -2.64 -11.81 -0.34
CA TYR A 110 -3.82 -10.95 -0.35
C TYR A 110 -4.27 -10.64 -1.78
N PHE A 111 -4.81 -11.68 -2.42
CA PHE A 111 -5.39 -11.62 -3.75
C PHE A 111 -6.89 -11.90 -3.69
N TYR A 112 -7.55 -11.59 -4.78
CA TYR A 112 -8.98 -11.81 -4.95
C TYR A 112 -9.27 -13.29 -5.16
N ASN A 113 -10.16 -13.86 -4.34
CA ASN A 113 -10.67 -15.21 -4.54
C ASN A 113 -11.92 -15.16 -5.44
N ARG A 114 -11.91 -15.95 -6.52
CA ARG A 114 -12.85 -15.88 -7.66
C ARG A 114 -14.33 -16.10 -7.28
N ASN A 115 -14.59 -16.73 -6.12
CA ASN A 115 -15.92 -17.25 -5.78
C ASN A 115 -16.81 -16.32 -4.93
N ARG A 116 -16.40 -15.07 -4.66
CA ARG A 116 -17.15 -14.21 -3.70
C ARG A 116 -17.52 -12.80 -4.17
N LEU A 117 -17.22 -12.41 -5.41
CA LEU A 117 -17.25 -10.98 -5.74
C LEU A 117 -18.23 -10.52 -6.80
N PHE A 118 -18.87 -11.42 -7.54
CA PHE A 118 -19.81 -11.01 -8.56
C PHE A 118 -20.99 -11.98 -8.58
N PRO A 119 -22.21 -11.56 -8.18
CA PRO A 119 -23.38 -12.21 -8.77
C PRO A 119 -23.30 -11.99 -10.29
N ALA A 120 -23.63 -13.03 -11.05
CA ALA A 120 -23.71 -12.98 -12.51
C ALA A 120 -24.66 -11.88 -12.98
#